data_AF-Q1W6M1-F1
#
_entry.id   AF-Q1W6M1-F1
#
_cell.length_a   1.000
_cell.length_b   1.000
_cell.length_c   1.000
_cell.angle_alpha   90.00
_cell.angle_beta   90.00
_cell.angle_gamma   90.00
#
_symmetry.space_group_name_H-M   'P 1'
#
loop_
_entity.id
_entity.type
_entity.pdbx_description
1 polymer ?
#
loop_
_entity_poly.entity_id
_entity_poly.type
_entity_poly.pdbx_seq_one_letter_code
_entity_poly.pdbx_strand_id
1 'polypeptide(L)'
;ETLRKYPSVPVLERKAFRDCKVPGYDLVIPKGMKVQVPAFAIHRDERHYPDPEVFNPDRFHPEEVAKRHICTFLPFGEGPRICI
;
A
#
# COMPACT_ATOMS: atom_id res chain seq x y z
N GLU A 1 5.49 -1.91 -12.76
CA GLU A 1 4.12 -1.87 -13.31
C GLU A 1 3.36 -3.21 -13.21
N THR A 2 3.90 -4.35 -13.64
CA THR A 2 3.19 -5.65 -13.54
C THR A 2 2.74 -5.98 -12.12
N LEU A 3 3.63 -5.87 -11.13
CA LEU A 3 3.29 -6.11 -9.71
C LEU A 3 2.35 -5.05 -9.11
N ARG A 4 2.21 -3.87 -9.75
CA ARG A 4 1.17 -2.90 -9.36
C ARG A 4 -0.20 -3.40 -9.78
N LYS A 5 -0.35 -3.78 -11.05
CA LYS A 5 -1.64 -4.27 -11.57
C LYS A 5 -1.98 -5.66 -11.02
N TYR A 6 -1.00 -6.54 -10.89
CA TYR A 6 -1.20 -7.94 -10.53
C TYR A 6 -0.23 -8.31 -9.39
N PRO A 7 -0.42 -7.75 -8.18
CA PRO A 7 0.39 -8.12 -7.03
C PRO A 7 0.13 -9.58 -6.66
N SER A 8 1.18 -10.36 -6.43
CA SER A 8 1.07 -11.76 -5.97
C SER A 8 0.37 -11.85 -4.61
N VAL A 9 0.52 -10.82 -3.77
CA VAL A 9 -0.15 -10.68 -2.48
C VAL A 9 -1.03 -9.43 -2.52
N PRO A 10 -2.35 -9.55 -2.80
CA PRO A 10 -3.23 -8.40 -3.01
C PRO A 10 -3.63 -7.69 -1.71
N VAL A 11 -3.47 -8.35 -0.56
CA VAL A 11 -3.82 -7.81 0.76
C VAL A 11 -2.72 -8.17 1.75
N LEU A 12 -2.24 -7.18 2.51
CA LEU A 12 -1.27 -7.39 3.58
C LEU A 12 -1.99 -7.35 4.92
N GLU A 13 -1.75 -8.33 5.78
CA GLU A 13 -2.30 -8.34 7.14
C GLU A 13 -1.31 -7.71 8.13
N ARG A 14 -1.84 -6.92 9.07
CA ARG A 14 -1.14 -6.43 10.25
C ARG A 14 -1.97 -6.76 11.50
N LYS A 15 -1.31 -6.84 12.65
CA LYS A 15 -1.98 -6.99 13.95
C LYS A 15 -1.53 -5.89 14.88
N ALA A 16 -2.47 -5.18 15.48
CA ALA A 16 -2.16 -4.13 16.45
C ALA A 16 -1.52 -4.74 17.70
N PHE A 17 -0.28 -4.36 18.01
CA PHE A 17 0.42 -4.84 19.21
C PHE A 17 -0.09 -4.16 20.51
N ARG A 18 -0.62 -2.96 20.37
CA ARG A 18 -1.23 -2.12 21.41
C ARG A 18 -2.38 -1.33 20.79
N ASP A 19 -3.20 -0.71 21.63
CA ASP A 19 -4.20 0.25 21.16
C ASP A 19 -3.50 1.36 20.38
N CYS A 20 -3.97 1.58 19.15
CA CYS A 20 -3.34 2.48 18.19
C CYS A 20 -4.36 3.51 17.72
N LYS A 21 -4.15 4.79 18.09
CA LYS A 21 -4.95 5.89 17.53
C LYS A 21 -4.48 6.19 16.11
N VAL A 22 -5.41 6.24 15.16
CA VAL A 22 -5.10 6.59 13.78
C VAL A 22 -4.90 8.10 13.69
N PRO A 23 -3.72 8.59 13.25
CA PRO A 23 -3.47 10.03 13.16
C PRO A 23 -4.50 10.72 12.26
N GLY A 24 -5.06 11.84 12.73
CA GLY A 24 -6.05 12.63 11.98
C GLY A 24 -7.49 12.11 12.03
N TYR A 25 -7.75 10.99 12.70
CA TYR A 25 -9.11 10.43 12.85
C TYR A 25 -9.45 10.22 14.32
N ASP A 26 -10.74 10.30 14.66
CA ASP A 26 -11.25 9.85 15.94
C ASP A 26 -11.52 8.33 15.91
N LEU A 27 -10.45 7.58 15.61
CA LEU A 27 -10.48 6.13 15.45
C LEU A 27 -9.33 5.51 16.24
N VAL A 28 -9.67 4.51 17.06
CA VAL A 28 -8.70 3.69 17.79
C VAL A 28 -8.83 2.25 17.31
N ILE A 29 -7.70 1.67 16.90
CA ILE A 29 -7.55 0.26 16.57
C ILE A 29 -7.15 -0.47 17.85
N PRO A 30 -8.01 -1.33 18.43
CA PRO A 30 -7.70 -2.03 19.67
C PRO A 30 -6.54 -3.02 19.51
N LYS A 31 -5.81 -3.24 20.61
CA LYS A 31 -4.80 -4.28 20.72
C LYS A 31 -5.36 -5.64 20.27
N GLY A 32 -4.60 -6.32 19.44
CA GLY A 32 -4.92 -7.63 18.91
C GLY A 32 -5.82 -7.62 17.67
N MET A 33 -6.41 -6.48 17.30
CA MET A 33 -7.21 -6.36 16.08
C MET A 33 -6.32 -6.57 14.85
N LYS A 34 -6.83 -7.37 13.90
CA LYS A 34 -6.25 -7.53 12.57
C LYS A 34 -6.65 -6.36 11.69
N VAL A 35 -5.70 -5.83 10.95
CA VAL A 35 -5.87 -4.73 10.01
C VAL A 35 -5.44 -5.23 8.64
N GLN A 36 -6.35 -5.12 7.67
CA GLN A 36 -6.08 -5.47 6.27
C GLN A 36 -5.64 -4.21 5.52
N VAL A 37 -4.48 -4.27 4.86
CA VAL A 37 -3.99 -3.22 3.96
C VAL A 37 -4.25 -3.69 2.53
N PRO A 38 -5.23 -3.10 1.82
CA PRO A 38 -5.66 -3.58 0.51
C PRO A 38 -4.70 -3.10 -0.59
N ALA A 39 -3.52 -3.69 -0.68
CA ALA A 39 -2.48 -3.32 -1.65
C ALA A 39 -3.02 -3.26 -3.09
N PHE A 40 -3.85 -4.25 -3.49
CA PHE A 40 -4.48 -4.29 -4.82
C PHE A 40 -5.35 -3.06 -5.12
N ALA A 41 -6.11 -2.58 -4.12
CA ALA A 41 -6.98 -1.41 -4.27
C ALA A 41 -6.15 -0.12 -4.28
N ILE A 42 -5.15 0.00 -3.38
CA ILE A 42 -4.22 1.14 -3.34
C ILE A 42 -3.49 1.29 -4.68
N HIS A 43 -3.05 0.17 -5.26
CA HIS A 43 -2.36 0.12 -6.54
C HIS A 43 -3.25 0.55 -7.73
N ARG A 44 -4.56 0.66 -7.53
CA ARG A 44 -5.56 1.10 -8.51
C ARG A 44 -6.23 2.41 -8.15
N ASP A 45 -5.84 3.05 -7.05
CA ASP A 45 -6.42 4.33 -6.68
C ASP A 45 -5.91 5.41 -7.65
N GLU A 46 -6.84 6.05 -8.36
CA GLU A 46 -6.57 7.11 -9.33
C GLU A 46 -5.84 8.31 -8.71
N ARG A 47 -5.99 8.51 -7.39
CA ARG A 47 -5.28 9.54 -6.62
C ARG A 47 -3.76 9.32 -6.60
N HIS A 48 -3.32 8.10 -6.82
CA HIS A 48 -1.90 7.71 -6.83
C HIS A 48 -1.44 7.23 -8.20
N TYR A 49 -2.35 6.69 -9.00
CA TYR A 49 -2.09 6.13 -10.32
C TYR A 49 -3.17 6.60 -11.31
N PRO A 50 -3.01 7.79 -11.93
CA PRO A 50 -3.95 8.30 -12.94
C PRO A 50 -4.13 7.27 -14.08
N ASP A 51 -5.34 7.00 -14.56
CA ASP A 51 -5.61 5.92 -15.53
C ASP A 51 -5.09 4.53 -15.07
N PRO A 52 -5.47 4.05 -13.87
CA PRO A 52 -4.84 2.90 -13.19
C PRO A 52 -5.02 1.59 -13.97
N GLU A 53 -6.01 1.55 -14.87
CA GLU A 53 -6.25 0.40 -15.73
C GLU A 53 -5.31 0.33 -16.94
N VAL A 54 -4.65 1.41 -17.31
CA VAL A 54 -3.61 1.42 -18.34
C VAL A 54 -2.30 0.87 -17.76
N PHE A 55 -1.73 -0.14 -18.42
CA PHE A 55 -0.38 -0.60 -18.14
C PHE A 55 0.61 0.45 -18.69
N ASN A 56 1.27 1.18 -17.79
CA ASN A 56 2.24 2.20 -18.15
C ASN A 56 3.54 2.02 -17.34
N PRO A 57 4.62 1.48 -17.93
CA PRO A 57 5.92 1.35 -17.30
C PRO A 57 6.55 2.67 -16.85
N ASP A 58 6.26 3.78 -17.56
CA ASP A 58 6.88 5.09 -17.31
C ASP A 58 6.52 5.66 -15.93
N ARG A 59 5.46 5.15 -15.29
CA ARG A 59 5.12 5.45 -13.88
C ARG A 59 6.25 5.08 -12.89
N PHE A 60 7.21 4.27 -13.32
CA PHE A 60 8.32 3.80 -12.51
C PHE A 60 9.66 4.44 -12.90
N HIS A 61 9.65 5.49 -13.72
CA HIS A 61 10.82 6.37 -13.85
C HIS A 61 11.17 7.01 -12.51
N PRO A 62 12.46 7.26 -12.23
CA PRO A 62 12.92 7.76 -10.93
C PRO A 62 12.18 9.02 -10.45
N GLU A 63 11.96 9.99 -11.35
CA GLU A 63 11.23 11.23 -11.03
C GLU A 63 9.78 10.99 -10.58
N GLU A 64 9.07 10.03 -11.19
CA GLU A 64 7.68 9.73 -10.83
C GLU A 64 7.60 8.91 -9.53
N VAL A 65 8.57 8.02 -9.30
CA VAL A 65 8.69 7.28 -8.04
C VAL A 65 8.98 8.23 -6.88
N ALA A 66 9.85 9.23 -7.08
CA ALA A 66 10.20 10.21 -6.04
C ALA A 66 9.01 11.07 -5.57
N LYS A 67 8.04 11.34 -6.46
CA LYS A 67 6.81 12.08 -6.13
C LYS A 67 5.79 11.23 -5.37
N ARG A 68 5.91 9.91 -5.43
CA ARG A 68 4.93 8.96 -4.90
C ARG A 68 5.15 8.71 -3.42
N HIS A 69 4.06 8.68 -2.65
CA HIS A 69 4.13 8.28 -1.24
C HIS A 69 4.55 6.81 -1.12
N ILE A 70 5.51 6.51 -0.25
CA ILE A 70 6.14 5.19 -0.11
C ILE A 70 5.12 4.04 0.07
N CYS A 71 4.04 4.27 0.83
CA CYS A 71 3.01 3.25 1.09
C CYS A 71 1.97 3.07 -0.02
N THR A 72 2.19 3.61 -1.23
CA THR A 72 1.25 3.45 -2.36
C THR A 72 1.71 2.42 -3.38
N PHE A 73 2.97 2.00 -3.34
CA PHE A 73 3.48 0.84 -4.06
C PHE A 73 4.05 -0.18 -3.08
N LEU A 74 3.29 -1.25 -2.84
CA LEU A 74 3.54 -2.26 -1.79
C LEU A 74 3.63 -3.69 -2.36
N PRO A 75 4.42 -3.94 -3.43
CA PRO A 75 4.46 -5.25 -4.08
C PRO A 75 5.06 -6.36 -3.18
N PHE A 76 5.90 -5.99 -2.23
CA PHE A 76 6.62 -6.89 -1.32
C PHE A 76 6.32 -6.60 0.16
N GLY A 77 5.33 -5.75 0.42
CA GLY A 77 5.05 -5.21 1.75
C GLY A 77 5.99 -4.06 2.12
N GLU A 78 6.00 -3.73 3.41
CA GLU A 78 6.77 -2.62 4.01
C GLU A 78 6.99 -2.93 5.49
N GLY A 79 8.07 -2.40 6.07
CA GLY A 79 8.45 -2.57 7.48
C GLY A 79 9.27 -3.83 7.80
N PRO A 80 9.40 -4.21 9.09
CA PRO A 80 10.35 -5.24 9.55
C PRO A 80 10.11 -6.68 9.05
N ARG A 81 9.02 -6.90 8.31
CA ARG A 81 8.61 -8.21 7.76
C ARG A 81 8.37 -8.10 6.25
N ILE A 82 9.04 -7.17 5.58
CA ILE A 82 9.10 -7.09 4.12
C ILE A 82 9.71 -8.39 3.56
N CYS A 83 9.37 -8.73 2.31
CA CYS A 83 9.93 -9.90 1.61
C CYS A 83 11.46 -9.93 1.68
N ILE A 84 12.04 -11.12 1.88
CA ILE A 84 13.49 -11.39 1.92
C ILE A 84 13.95 -12.15 0.69
#